data_AF-A0A8H4X7F4-F1
#
_entry.id   AF-A0A8H4X7F4-F1
#
_cell.length_a   1.000
_cell.length_b   1.000
_cell.length_c   1.000
_cell.angle_alpha   90.00
_cell.angle_beta   90.00
_cell.angle_gamma   90.00
#
_symmetry.space_group_name_H-M   'P 1'
#
loop_
_entity.id
_entity.type
_entity.pdbx_description
1 polymer ?
#
loop_
_entity_poly.entity_id
_entity_poly.type
_entity_poly.pdbx_seq_one_letter_code
_entity_poly.pdbx_strand_id
1 'polypeptide(L)'
;MTPHTHSPQGEGHLRPRLSKITMVAMTFAILNTWICLAGSLSIVLPSGGSVAFLYGFIFCVLCNFALASSLGELAAIWPTAGGQYHFQWALTTEKWRKVMSFAVGYINICGWLTLVTTEGFFAAQFISAACVVASNGNYVIAAWKTYLIFMAVLTFGTLSMIFGNRILGAWNNLA
;
A
#
# COMPACT_ATOMS: atom_id res chain seq x y z
N MET A 1 57.40 6.88 13.13
CA MET A 1 56.78 6.15 11.99
C MET A 1 56.06 4.93 12.52
N THR A 2 54.77 5.07 12.76
CA THR A 2 53.78 3.97 12.77
C THR A 2 52.45 4.61 12.36
N PRO A 3 52.03 4.47 11.09
CA PRO A 3 50.72 4.95 10.67
C PRO A 3 49.67 3.99 11.25
N HIS A 4 48.80 4.51 12.11
CA HIS A 4 47.55 3.82 12.43
C HIS A 4 46.69 3.84 11.17
N THR A 5 46.70 2.72 10.45
CA THR A 5 45.80 2.44 9.35
C THR A 5 44.38 2.41 9.90
N HIS A 6 43.62 3.48 9.70
CA HIS A 6 42.17 3.40 9.75
C HIS A 6 41.74 2.40 8.69
N SER A 7 41.32 1.21 9.11
CA SER A 7 40.52 0.33 8.28
C SER A 7 39.31 1.13 7.80
N PRO A 8 39.02 1.23 6.50
CA PRO A 8 37.76 1.80 6.05
C PRO A 8 36.65 0.97 6.71
N GLN A 9 35.84 1.63 7.53
CA GLN A 9 34.64 1.06 8.10
C GLN A 9 33.86 0.46 6.93
N GLY A 10 33.66 -0.86 6.97
CA GLY A 10 32.86 -1.55 5.97
C GLY A 10 31.46 -0.97 6.03
N GLU A 11 31.17 -0.06 5.10
CA GLU A 11 29.82 0.41 4.86
C GLU A 11 28.96 -0.83 4.64
N GLY A 12 27.95 -1.02 5.50
CA GLY A 12 26.97 -2.08 5.37
C GLY A 12 26.14 -1.84 4.12
N HIS A 13 26.72 -2.10 2.96
CA HIS A 13 26.07 -1.96 1.67
C HIS A 13 25.09 -3.14 1.56
N LEU A 14 23.79 -2.85 1.67
CA LEU A 14 22.73 -3.82 1.50
C LEU A 14 22.89 -4.47 0.12
N ARG A 15 23.27 -5.75 0.09
CA ARG A 15 23.38 -6.51 -1.16
C ARG A 15 21.99 -6.57 -1.80
N PRO A 16 21.80 -6.09 -3.04
CA PRO A 16 20.50 -6.21 -3.70
C PRO A 16 20.18 -7.68 -3.92
N ARG A 17 19.29 -8.22 -3.07
CA ARG A 17 18.87 -9.64 -3.10
C ARG A 17 17.76 -9.89 -4.12
N LEU A 18 17.16 -8.83 -4.66
CA LEU A 18 16.03 -8.87 -5.59
C LEU A 18 16.38 -8.15 -6.90
N SER A 19 16.02 -8.76 -8.04
CA SER A 19 16.12 -8.11 -9.35
C SER A 19 15.14 -6.94 -9.47
N LYS A 20 15.48 -5.92 -10.28
CA LYS A 20 14.63 -4.74 -10.49
C LYS A 20 13.21 -5.10 -10.97
N ILE A 21 13.12 -6.08 -11.85
CA ILE A 21 11.83 -6.59 -12.36
C ILE A 21 11.02 -7.25 -11.25
N THR A 22 11.67 -8.05 -10.40
CA THR A 22 11.02 -8.68 -9.24
C THR A 22 10.54 -7.63 -8.24
N MET A 23 11.31 -6.55 -8.02
CA MET A 23 10.89 -5.45 -7.15
C MET A 23 9.64 -4.75 -7.68
N VAL A 24 9.59 -4.44 -8.98
CA VAL A 24 8.39 -3.82 -9.59
C VAL A 24 7.19 -4.75 -9.52
N ALA A 25 7.37 -6.04 -9.83
CA ALA A 25 6.30 -7.03 -9.74
C ALA A 25 5.77 -7.18 -8.31
N MET A 26 6.67 -7.18 -7.32
CA MET A 26 6.30 -7.26 -5.90
C MET A 26 5.49 -6.02 -5.47
N THR A 27 5.91 -4.82 -5.87
CA THR A 27 5.17 -3.59 -5.59
C THR A 27 3.78 -3.59 -6.22
N PHE A 28 3.67 -4.05 -7.47
CA PHE A 28 2.38 -4.18 -8.16
C PHE A 28 1.46 -5.19 -7.46
N ALA A 29 2.01 -6.33 -7.02
CA ALA A 29 1.26 -7.35 -6.30
C ALA A 29 0.77 -6.86 -4.92
N ILE A 30 1.60 -6.10 -4.18
CA ILE A 30 1.24 -5.57 -2.87
C ILE A 30 0.13 -4.52 -2.96
N LEU A 31 0.18 -3.64 -3.97
CA LEU A 31 -0.78 -2.55 -4.13
C LEU A 31 -2.13 -2.97 -4.72
N ASN A 32 -2.23 -4.18 -5.28
CA ASN A 32 -3.50 -4.76 -5.73
C ASN A 32 -4.36 -3.79 -6.57
N THR A 33 -3.72 -3.07 -7.48
CA THR A 33 -4.28 -1.89 -8.16
C THR A 33 -5.57 -2.19 -8.93
N TRP A 34 -5.76 -3.43 -9.37
CA TRP A 34 -6.94 -3.84 -10.15
C TRP A 34 -8.24 -3.78 -9.35
N ILE A 35 -8.24 -4.09 -8.04
CA ILE A 35 -9.46 -4.05 -7.22
C ILE A 35 -9.87 -2.60 -6.99
N CYS A 36 -8.92 -1.73 -6.68
CA CYS A 36 -9.15 -0.29 -6.53
C CYS A 36 -9.71 0.34 -7.81
N LEU A 37 -9.21 -0.08 -8.97
CA LEU A 37 -9.71 0.39 -10.26
C LEU A 37 -11.18 -0.06 -10.45
N ALA A 38 -11.48 -1.34 -10.22
CA ALA A 38 -12.84 -1.87 -10.33
C ALA A 38 -13.83 -1.18 -9.37
N GLY A 39 -13.41 -0.93 -8.13
CA GLY A 39 -14.21 -0.19 -7.14
C GLY A 39 -14.47 1.25 -7.58
N SER A 40 -13.45 1.93 -8.09
CA SER A 40 -13.57 3.32 -8.56
C SER A 40 -14.47 3.47 -9.80
N LEU A 41 -14.42 2.51 -10.72
CA LEU A 41 -15.28 2.46 -11.91
C LEU A 41 -16.77 2.48 -11.53
N SER A 42 -17.16 1.76 -10.47
CA SER A 42 -18.55 1.71 -10.00
C SER A 42 -19.09 3.08 -9.54
N ILE A 43 -18.19 3.98 -9.09
CA ILE A 43 -18.53 5.31 -8.59
C ILE A 43 -18.42 6.35 -9.71
N VAL A 44 -17.40 6.26 -10.56
CA VAL A 44 -17.11 7.28 -11.59
C VAL A 44 -18.09 7.23 -12.76
N LEU A 45 -18.49 6.04 -13.22
CA LEU A 45 -19.39 5.91 -14.38
C LEU A 45 -20.74 6.61 -14.16
N PRO A 46 -21.43 6.41 -13.02
CA PRO A 46 -22.70 7.10 -12.74
C PRO A 46 -22.56 8.62 -12.59
N SER A 47 -21.41 9.10 -12.10
CA SER A 47 -21.24 10.52 -11.74
C SER A 47 -20.58 11.39 -12.82
N GLY A 48 -19.70 10.83 -13.65
CA GLY A 48 -18.93 11.58 -14.65
C GLY A 48 -18.83 10.92 -16.03
N GLY A 49 -19.41 9.73 -16.20
CA GLY A 49 -19.35 8.97 -17.43
C GLY A 49 -17.93 8.54 -17.82
N SER A 50 -17.80 7.95 -19.01
CA SER A 50 -16.53 7.40 -19.51
C SER A 50 -15.47 8.47 -19.81
N VAL A 51 -15.91 9.69 -20.15
CA VAL A 51 -15.02 10.80 -20.51
C VAL A 51 -14.26 11.32 -19.29
N ALA A 52 -14.96 11.54 -18.16
CA ALA A 52 -14.32 11.97 -16.92
C ALA A 52 -13.33 10.91 -16.39
N PHE A 53 -13.67 9.62 -16.54
CA PHE A 53 -12.77 8.53 -16.18
C PHE A 53 -11.47 8.59 -16.99
N LEU A 54 -11.54 8.72 -18.31
CA LEU A 54 -10.35 8.71 -19.17
C LEU A 54 -9.42 9.89 -18.90
N TYR A 55 -9.95 11.13 -18.91
CA TYR A 55 -9.14 12.32 -18.67
C TYR A 55 -8.63 12.40 -17.22
N GLY A 56 -9.46 12.00 -16.25
CA GLY A 56 -9.05 11.91 -14.85
C GLY A 56 -7.95 10.87 -14.62
N PHE A 57 -8.03 9.72 -15.29
CA PHE A 57 -7.02 8.68 -15.22
C PHE A 57 -5.68 9.15 -15.80
N ILE A 58 -5.68 9.77 -16.99
CA ILE A 58 -4.46 10.32 -17.61
C ILE A 58 -3.80 11.35 -16.70
N PHE A 59 -4.57 12.28 -16.15
CA PHE A 59 -4.06 13.29 -15.23
C PHE A 59 -3.47 12.66 -13.96
N CYS A 60 -4.16 11.69 -13.36
CA CYS A 60 -3.69 10.97 -12.18
C CYS A 60 -2.38 10.21 -12.42
N VAL A 61 -2.22 9.58 -13.60
CA VAL A 61 -0.99 8.88 -13.98
C VAL A 61 0.18 9.87 -14.10
N LEU A 62 -0.02 11.03 -14.71
CA LEU A 62 1.03 12.06 -14.83
C LEU A 62 1.47 12.57 -13.44
N CYS A 63 0.52 12.86 -12.55
CA CYS A 63 0.83 13.26 -11.17
C CYS A 63 1.57 12.16 -10.40
N ASN A 64 1.15 10.90 -10.54
CA ASN A 64 1.83 9.77 -9.90
C ASN A 64 3.25 9.58 -10.42
N PHE A 65 3.49 9.80 -11.71
CA PHE A 65 4.83 9.70 -12.29
C PHE A 65 5.76 10.79 -11.73
N ALA A 66 5.27 12.02 -11.59
CA ALA A 66 6.03 13.12 -10.99
C ALA A 66 6.35 12.86 -9.49
N LEU A 67 5.40 12.31 -8.74
CA LEU A 67 5.62 11.89 -7.35
C LEU A 67 6.64 10.75 -7.27
N ALA A 68 6.54 9.76 -8.15
CA ALA A 68 7.46 8.62 -8.20
C ALA A 68 8.88 9.06 -8.56
N SER A 69 9.05 9.99 -9.51
CA SER A 69 10.38 10.51 -9.86
C SER A 69 11.01 11.28 -8.70
N SER A 70 10.25 12.16 -8.03
CA SER A 70 10.74 12.92 -6.87
C SER A 70 11.12 11.99 -5.70
N LEU A 71 10.31 10.98 -5.41
CA LEU A 71 10.63 10.00 -4.37
C LEU A 71 11.80 9.10 -4.75
N GLY A 72 11.93 8.79 -6.05
CA GLY A 72 13.04 8.02 -6.59
C GLY A 72 14.39 8.71 -6.40
N GLU A 73 14.46 10.03 -6.59
CA GLU A 73 15.66 10.83 -6.33
C GLU A 73 16.06 10.78 -4.85
N LEU A 74 15.09 10.95 -3.95
CA LEU A 74 15.31 10.84 -2.50
C LEU A 74 15.80 9.44 -2.10
N ALA A 75 15.21 8.39 -2.67
CA ALA A 75 15.59 7.01 -2.41
C ALA A 75 16.98 6.63 -2.96
N ALA A 76 17.44 7.29 -4.04
CA ALA A 76 18.77 7.10 -4.58
C ALA A 76 19.86 7.75 -3.69
N ILE A 77 19.56 8.88 -3.06
CA ILE A 77 20.50 9.58 -2.16
C ILE A 77 20.63 8.86 -0.81
N TRP A 78 19.51 8.39 -0.26
CA TRP A 78 19.48 7.69 1.03
C TRP A 78 18.87 6.30 0.90
N PRO A 79 19.66 5.27 0.52
CA PRO A 79 19.18 3.89 0.47
C PRO A 79 19.02 3.33 1.89
N THR A 80 17.99 3.77 2.60
CA THR A 80 17.70 3.34 3.98
C THR A 80 16.41 2.52 4.00
N ALA A 81 16.38 1.50 4.86
CA ALA A 81 15.17 0.74 5.14
C ALA A 81 14.07 1.59 5.82
N GLY A 82 14.38 2.84 6.17
CA GLY A 82 13.48 3.77 6.86
C GLY A 82 12.48 4.52 5.98
N GLY A 83 12.53 4.35 4.66
CA GLY A 83 11.53 4.91 3.74
C GLY A 83 11.23 6.40 3.96
N GLN A 84 9.95 6.78 3.81
CA GLN A 84 9.53 8.19 3.81
C GLN A 84 9.77 8.93 5.13
N TYR A 85 9.67 8.26 6.28
CA TYR A 85 9.91 8.91 7.58
C TYR A 85 11.40 9.26 7.77
N HIS A 86 12.30 8.45 7.21
CA HIS A 86 13.73 8.72 7.23
C HIS A 86 14.12 9.82 6.23
N PHE A 87 13.48 9.89 5.06
CA PHE A 87 13.69 11.01 4.12
C PHE A 87 13.27 12.34 4.75
N GLN A 88 12.12 12.38 5.44
CA GLN A 88 11.69 13.57 6.15
C GLN A 88 12.66 13.94 7.28
N TRP A 89 13.16 12.93 8.00
CA TRP A 89 14.17 13.14 9.03
C TRP A 89 15.43 13.75 8.40
N ALA A 90 15.93 13.20 7.29
CA ALA A 90 17.12 13.68 6.60
C ALA A 90 17.01 15.14 6.11
N LEU A 91 15.84 15.56 5.60
CA LEU A 91 15.63 16.92 5.05
C LEU A 91 15.32 17.99 6.12
N THR A 92 14.83 17.62 7.30
CA THR A 92 14.30 18.61 8.26
C THR A 92 15.39 19.19 9.17
N THR A 93 15.32 20.50 9.46
CA THR A 93 16.17 21.19 10.43
C THR A 93 16.11 20.55 11.82
N GLU A 94 17.22 20.55 12.56
CA GLU A 94 17.44 19.81 13.80
C GLU A 94 16.35 20.02 14.88
N LYS A 95 15.75 21.22 14.94
CA LYS A 95 14.67 21.57 15.88
C LYS A 95 13.34 20.86 15.60
N TRP A 96 13.01 20.58 14.33
CA TRP A 96 11.70 20.06 13.92
C TRP A 96 11.72 18.59 13.50
N ARG A 97 12.93 18.01 13.44
CA ARG A 97 13.18 16.66 12.93
C ARG A 97 12.28 15.59 13.55
N LYS A 98 12.13 15.58 14.87
CA LYS A 98 11.32 14.59 15.59
C LYS A 98 9.82 14.77 15.33
N VAL A 99 9.33 16.00 15.32
CA VAL A 99 7.91 16.32 15.14
C VAL A 99 7.47 16.00 13.71
N MET A 100 8.26 16.40 12.71
CA MET A 100 7.93 16.17 11.30
C MET A 100 8.00 14.69 10.93
N SER A 101 9.02 13.96 11.40
CA SER A 101 9.09 12.51 11.18
C SER A 101 7.94 11.77 11.88
N PHE A 102 7.53 12.20 13.08
CA PHE A 102 6.35 11.63 13.74
C PHE A 102 5.06 11.90 12.97
N ALA A 103 4.86 13.13 12.48
CA ALA A 103 3.69 13.48 11.69
C ALA A 103 3.62 12.66 10.38
N VAL A 104 4.74 12.51 9.66
CA VAL A 104 4.80 11.67 8.45
C VAL A 104 4.52 10.21 8.77
N GLY A 105 5.10 9.67 9.85
CA GLY A 105 4.81 8.31 10.30
C GLY A 105 3.33 8.11 10.65
N TYR A 106 2.73 9.05 11.36
CA TYR A 106 1.33 9.00 11.74
C TYR A 106 0.40 9.05 10.52
N ILE A 107 0.64 9.97 9.58
CA ILE A 107 -0.13 10.06 8.33
C ILE A 107 0.01 8.78 7.52
N ASN A 108 1.20 8.18 7.47
CA ASN A 108 1.41 6.91 6.78
C ASN A 108 0.59 5.77 7.39
N ILE A 109 0.55 5.65 8.72
CA ILE A 109 -0.28 4.66 9.42
C ILE A 109 -1.77 4.90 9.13
N CYS A 110 -2.24 6.14 9.25
CA CYS A 110 -3.63 6.50 8.93
C CYS A 110 -3.99 6.20 7.47
N GLY A 111 -3.06 6.44 6.55
CA GLY A 111 -3.22 6.11 5.13
C GLY A 111 -3.41 4.62 4.91
N TRP A 112 -2.53 3.79 5.49
CA TRP A 112 -2.64 2.33 5.42
C TRP A 112 -3.94 1.81 6.06
N LEU A 113 -4.34 2.36 7.20
CA LEU A 113 -5.60 1.98 7.86
C LEU A 113 -6.82 2.31 6.98
N THR A 114 -6.83 3.49 6.37
CA THR A 114 -7.91 3.94 5.48
C THR A 114 -7.97 3.08 4.21
N LEU A 115 -6.81 2.70 3.67
CA LEU A 115 -6.70 1.84 2.49
C LEU A 115 -7.31 0.47 2.75
N VAL A 116 -6.91 -0.20 3.83
CA VAL A 116 -7.46 -1.52 4.23
C VAL A 116 -8.97 -1.44 4.47
N THR A 117 -9.44 -0.36 5.10
CA THR A 117 -10.87 -0.14 5.35
C THR A 117 -11.65 0.02 4.05
N THR A 118 -11.11 0.77 3.09
CA THR A 118 -11.74 1.00 1.79
C THR A 118 -11.79 -0.27 0.95
N GLU A 119 -10.72 -1.05 0.93
CA GLU A 119 -10.69 -2.35 0.24
C GLU A 119 -11.69 -3.35 0.82
N GLY A 120 -11.78 -3.41 2.16
CA GLY A 120 -12.80 -4.24 2.83
C GLY A 120 -14.22 -3.82 2.45
N PHE A 121 -14.47 -2.52 2.30
CA PHE A 121 -15.77 -2.01 1.87
C PHE A 121 -16.09 -2.39 0.41
N PHE A 122 -15.13 -2.26 -0.50
CA PHE A 122 -15.30 -2.72 -1.88
C PHE A 122 -15.55 -4.23 -1.97
N ALA A 123 -14.83 -5.05 -1.19
CA ALA A 123 -15.08 -6.49 -1.13
C ALA A 123 -16.52 -6.80 -0.68
N ALA A 124 -17.02 -6.11 0.35
CA ALA A 124 -18.40 -6.27 0.79
C ALA A 124 -19.43 -5.85 -0.28
N GLN A 125 -19.16 -4.78 -1.02
CA GLN A 125 -19.98 -4.35 -2.16
C GLN A 125 -20.01 -5.42 -3.25
N PHE A 126 -18.86 -5.96 -3.66
CA PHE A 126 -18.78 -7.01 -4.68
C PHE A 126 -19.50 -8.29 -4.26
N ILE A 127 -19.35 -8.73 -3.00
CA ILE A 127 -20.07 -9.90 -2.47
C ILE A 127 -21.57 -9.65 -2.47
N SER A 128 -22.02 -8.47 -2.02
CA SER A 128 -23.44 -8.12 -2.00
C SER A 128 -24.04 -8.09 -3.42
N ALA A 129 -23.31 -7.56 -4.40
CA ALA A 129 -23.71 -7.57 -5.80
C ALA A 129 -23.81 -9.00 -6.35
N ALA A 130 -22.85 -9.87 -6.02
CA ALA A 130 -22.90 -11.28 -6.41
C ALA A 130 -24.10 -12.02 -5.82
N CYS A 131 -24.46 -11.74 -4.55
CA CYS A 131 -25.64 -12.32 -3.91
C CYS A 131 -26.96 -11.89 -4.58
N VAL A 132 -27.06 -10.66 -5.07
CA VAL A 132 -28.24 -10.17 -5.81
C VAL A 132 -28.41 -10.90 -7.13
N VAL A 133 -27.32 -11.08 -7.87
CA VAL A 133 -27.32 -11.83 -9.14
C VAL A 133 -27.69 -13.29 -8.91
N ALA A 134 -27.13 -13.93 -7.87
CA ALA A 134 -27.43 -15.31 -7.53
C ALA A 134 -28.89 -15.53 -7.08
N SER A 135 -29.52 -14.52 -6.47
CA SER A 135 -30.91 -14.58 -6.00
C SER A 135 -31.94 -14.14 -7.05
N ASN A 136 -31.54 -13.99 -8.32
CA ASN A 136 -32.40 -13.57 -9.43
C ASN A 136 -33.14 -12.25 -9.16
N GLY A 137 -32.49 -11.31 -8.46
CA GLY A 137 -33.05 -9.98 -8.16
C GLY A 137 -34.00 -9.90 -6.96
N ASN A 138 -34.27 -11.00 -6.25
CA ASN A 138 -35.17 -11.01 -5.09
C ASN A 138 -34.49 -10.61 -3.76
N TYR A 139 -33.18 -10.33 -3.79
CA TYR A 139 -32.42 -9.94 -2.61
C TYR A 139 -32.29 -8.42 -2.53
N VAL A 140 -32.92 -7.82 -1.52
CA VAL A 140 -32.78 -6.39 -1.23
C VAL A 140 -31.45 -6.15 -0.52
N ILE A 141 -30.59 -5.35 -1.15
CA ILE A 141 -29.35 -4.86 -0.55
C ILE A 141 -29.73 -3.92 0.60
N ALA A 142 -29.63 -4.41 1.83
CA ALA A 142 -29.81 -3.59 3.02
C ALA A 142 -28.43 -3.20 3.58
N ALA A 143 -28.24 -1.93 3.93
CA ALA A 143 -26.96 -1.39 4.42
C ALA A 143 -26.39 -2.18 5.61
N TRP A 144 -27.25 -2.68 6.50
CA TRP A 144 -26.84 -3.53 7.63
C TRP A 144 -26.21 -4.86 7.18
N LYS A 145 -26.72 -5.47 6.10
CA LYS A 145 -26.16 -6.73 5.58
C LYS A 145 -24.78 -6.51 4.97
N THR A 146 -24.61 -5.41 4.24
CA THR A 146 -23.29 -5.00 3.70
C THR A 146 -22.29 -4.75 4.83
N TYR A 147 -22.71 -4.10 5.92
CA TYR A 147 -21.87 -3.88 7.09
C TYR A 147 -21.44 -5.18 7.79
N LEU A 148 -22.34 -6.15 7.91
CA LEU A 148 -22.01 -7.47 8.48
C LEU A 148 -21.00 -8.24 7.61
N ILE A 149 -21.16 -8.20 6.28
CA ILE A 149 -20.21 -8.81 5.34
C ILE A 149 -18.85 -8.12 5.45
N PHE A 150 -18.84 -6.78 5.51
CA PHE A 150 -17.63 -5.99 5.73
C PHE A 150 -16.89 -6.40 7.02
N MET A 151 -17.60 -6.50 8.14
CA MET A 151 -17.02 -6.95 9.42
C MET A 151 -16.50 -8.39 9.34
N ALA A 152 -17.19 -9.29 8.65
CA ALA A 152 -16.75 -10.67 8.45
C ALA A 152 -15.47 -10.74 7.60
N VAL A 153 -15.37 -9.96 6.52
CA VAL A 153 -14.18 -9.89 5.67
C VAL A 153 -12.98 -9.32 6.42
N LEU A 154 -13.17 -8.23 7.19
CA LEU A 154 -12.10 -7.64 7.98
C LEU A 154 -11.62 -8.56 9.10
N THR A 155 -12.53 -9.19 9.84
CA THR A 155 -12.16 -10.12 10.90
C THR A 155 -11.44 -11.34 10.33
N PHE A 156 -11.93 -11.91 9.22
CA PHE A 156 -11.26 -13.01 8.54
C PHE A 156 -9.87 -12.63 8.02
N GLY A 157 -9.72 -11.46 7.38
CA GLY A 157 -8.43 -10.95 6.91
C GLY A 157 -7.45 -10.72 8.06
N THR A 158 -7.92 -10.10 9.15
CA THR A 158 -7.12 -9.86 10.36
C THR A 158 -6.66 -11.16 11.00
N LEU A 159 -7.56 -12.13 11.17
CA LEU A 159 -7.23 -13.46 11.71
C LEU A 159 -6.23 -14.18 10.80
N SER A 160 -6.44 -14.15 9.49
CA SER A 160 -5.53 -14.75 8.51
C SER A 160 -4.14 -14.15 8.58
N MET A 161 -4.02 -12.83 8.79
CA MET A 161 -2.72 -12.16 8.91
C MET A 161 -2.02 -12.51 10.24
N ILE A 162 -2.78 -12.60 11.34
CA ILE A 162 -2.27 -12.96 12.67
C ILE A 162 -1.78 -14.42 12.69
N PHE A 163 -2.57 -15.36 12.15
CA PHE A 163 -2.22 -16.79 12.13
C PHE A 163 -1.27 -17.17 10.96
N GLY A 164 -1.37 -16.46 9.83
CA GLY A 164 -0.57 -16.70 8.62
C GLY A 164 0.93 -16.39 8.80
N ASN A 165 1.28 -15.42 9.66
CA ASN A 165 2.69 -15.18 10.03
C ASN A 165 3.33 -16.40 10.70
N ARG A 166 2.54 -17.20 11.42
CA ARG A 166 2.99 -18.46 12.02
C ARG A 166 3.16 -19.57 10.98
N ILE A 167 2.33 -19.56 9.94
CA ILE A 167 2.42 -20.51 8.82
C ILE A 167 3.71 -20.28 8.02
N LEU A 168 4.04 -19.03 7.67
CA LEU A 168 5.27 -18.70 6.92
C LEU A 168 6.55 -19.15 7.63
N GLY A 169 6.60 -19.03 8.96
CA GLY A 169 7.70 -19.59 9.76
C GLY A 169 7.80 -21.12 9.71
N ALA A 170 6.67 -21.83 9.60
CA ALA A 170 6.63 -23.28 9.45
C ALA A 170 7.05 -23.74 8.04
N TRP A 171 6.65 -23.02 6.98
CA TRP A 171 7.07 -23.31 5.60
C TRP A 171 8.57 -23.04 5.38
N ASN A 172 9.14 -22.03 6.03
CA ASN A 172 10.58 -21.73 5.95
C ASN A 172 11.47 -22.76 6.68
N ASN A 173 10.91 -23.57 7.59
CA ASN A 173 11.63 -24.66 8.27
C ASN A 173 11.51 -26.01 7.55
N LEU A 174 10.68 -26.10 6.49
CA LEU A 174 10.47 -27.30 5.68
C LEU A 174 11.23 -27.27 4.34
N ALA A 175 11.88 -26.15 4.00
CA ALA A 175 12.75 -25.97 2.84
C ALA A 175 14.21 -25.81 3.27
#